data_AF-Q3IZV3-F1
#
_entry.id   AF-Q3IZV3-F1
#
_cell.length_a   1.000
_cell.length_b   1.000
_cell.length_c   1.000
_cell.angle_alpha   90.00
_cell.angle_beta   90.00
_cell.angle_gamma   90.00
#
_symmetry.space_group_name_H-M   'P 1'
#
loop_
_entity.id
_entity.type
_entity.pdbx_description
1 polymer ?
#
loop_
_entity_poly.entity_id
_entity_poly.type
_entity_poly.pdbx_seq_one_letter_code
_entity_poly.pdbx_strand_id
1 'polypeptide(L)'
;MKENFRIAGLTAFALLIGTTAVHAQVGTLTGTRQIEDRIEDIEDDVQDDLEEAQDPSRFGNPEFRPGFSGSASLGYSGSDGNTEEQNLTIGARLRHAQGPYVQNLGVVLDYAESDGDSDQEDIFMVYEGNYYFNEQFYGFVLGRAEFNGLADDEDATGEIADVPLGERVKTDGFIGVGPGYRVINRADMTWRVQAGVGLSYLEFGDDRDESEVGYIASSRFFYRINENVFLTNDTDVLSSDEALRVNNDFGVNIKMTDAFSTRVSYLTDYNESRAIRTDNKLGVSLVYGF
;
A
#
# COMPACT_ATOMS: atom_id res chain seq x y z
N MET A 1 -39.49 -11.14 -0.63
CA MET A 1 -38.90 -10.86 -1.95
C MET A 1 -37.63 -10.10 -1.68
N LYS A 2 -36.49 -10.80 -1.61
CA LYS A 2 -35.16 -10.20 -1.55
C LYS A 2 -34.61 -10.29 -2.98
N GLU A 3 -34.18 -9.17 -3.54
CA GLU A 3 -33.67 -9.09 -4.90
C GLU A 3 -32.25 -9.65 -4.94
N ASN A 4 -32.05 -10.76 -5.65
CA ASN A 4 -30.73 -11.35 -5.88
C ASN A 4 -30.11 -10.65 -7.10
N PHE A 5 -29.03 -9.90 -6.89
CA PHE A 5 -28.25 -9.34 -7.99
C PHE A 5 -27.35 -10.44 -8.54
N ARG A 6 -27.74 -11.03 -9.67
CA ARG A 6 -26.94 -12.02 -10.42
C ARG A 6 -26.26 -11.31 -11.58
N ILE A 7 -24.95 -11.08 -11.50
CA ILE A 7 -24.15 -10.76 -12.69
C ILE A 7 -23.51 -12.06 -13.17
N ALA A 8 -24.21 -12.71 -14.09
CA ALA A 8 -23.70 -13.88 -14.79
C ALA A 8 -22.87 -13.43 -16.01
N GLY A 9 -21.61 -13.85 -16.03
CA GLY A 9 -20.92 -14.24 -17.27
C GLY A 9 -19.80 -13.33 -17.76
N LEU A 10 -18.57 -13.65 -17.37
CA LEU A 10 -17.40 -13.54 -18.24
C LEU A 10 -16.55 -14.80 -18.10
N THR A 11 -16.49 -15.56 -19.18
CA THR A 11 -15.75 -16.81 -19.30
C THR A 11 -14.27 -16.57 -19.53
N ALA A 12 -13.46 -17.08 -18.59
CA ALA A 12 -12.24 -17.87 -18.75
C ALA A 12 -11.13 -17.35 -19.69
N PHE A 13 -10.08 -16.79 -19.06
CA PHE A 13 -8.70 -17.12 -19.40
C PHE A 13 -8.03 -17.63 -18.12
N ALA A 14 -7.72 -18.93 -18.08
CA ALA A 14 -7.11 -19.60 -16.95
C ALA A 14 -5.60 -19.76 -17.21
N LEU A 15 -4.78 -19.11 -16.40
CA LEU A 15 -3.40 -19.52 -16.15
C LEU A 15 -3.32 -19.95 -14.69
N LEU A 16 -3.28 -21.26 -14.49
CA LEU A 16 -3.11 -21.90 -13.19
C LEU A 16 -1.72 -21.59 -12.62
N ILE A 17 -1.65 -20.75 -11.59
CA ILE A 17 -0.62 -20.83 -10.56
C ILE A 17 -1.34 -20.97 -9.23
N GLY A 18 -1.40 -22.20 -8.72
CA GLY A 18 -1.97 -22.47 -7.41
C GLY A 18 -0.99 -22.04 -6.32
N THR A 19 -1.34 -21.03 -5.56
CA THR A 19 -0.83 -20.83 -4.20
C THR A 19 -1.97 -20.43 -3.30
N THR A 20 -2.04 -21.10 -2.16
CA THR A 20 -3.03 -20.92 -1.09
C THR A 20 -3.09 -19.46 -0.65
N ALA A 21 -4.30 -18.88 -0.69
CA ALA A 21 -4.63 -17.63 -0.04
C ALA A 21 -4.26 -17.71 1.45
N VAL A 22 -3.25 -16.92 1.84
CA VAL A 22 -2.96 -16.58 3.23
C VAL A 22 -2.96 -15.06 3.24
N HIS A 23 -4.15 -14.49 3.44
CA HIS A 23 -4.30 -13.07 3.66
C HIS A 23 -3.69 -12.76 5.04
N ALA A 24 -2.69 -11.90 5.06
CA ALA A 24 -2.12 -11.36 6.28
C ALA A 24 -2.18 -9.84 6.12
N GLN A 25 -2.90 -9.17 7.01
CA GLN A 25 -3.00 -7.72 7.07
C GLN A 25 -1.58 -7.11 7.12
N VAL A 26 -1.09 -6.54 6.00
CA VAL A 26 0.20 -5.84 5.97
C VAL A 26 -0.06 -4.39 6.41
N GLY A 27 0.51 -4.01 7.56
CA GLY A 27 0.23 -2.73 8.21
C GLY A 27 1.19 -1.64 7.72
N THR A 28 0.86 -0.93 6.63
CA THR A 28 1.82 -0.03 5.99
C THR A 28 1.63 1.47 6.30
N LEU A 29 2.73 2.12 6.69
CA LEU A 29 2.75 3.41 7.40
C LEU A 29 2.76 4.67 6.52
N THR A 30 3.03 4.51 5.22
CA THR A 30 3.17 5.63 4.27
C THR A 30 2.60 5.29 2.90
N GLY A 31 2.00 6.30 2.28
CA GLY A 31 0.90 6.17 1.31
C GLY A 31 1.13 5.66 -0.10
N THR A 32 2.28 5.09 -0.41
CA THR A 32 2.46 4.44 -1.71
C THR A 32 2.43 2.93 -1.59
N ARG A 33 2.81 2.37 -0.43
CA ARG A 33 3.11 0.94 -0.28
C ARG A 33 1.91 0.06 0.08
N GLN A 34 1.01 0.51 0.97
CA GLN A 34 -0.22 -0.27 1.25
C GLN A 34 -1.14 -0.38 0.02
N ILE A 35 -1.00 0.60 -0.89
CA ILE A 35 -1.67 0.58 -2.18
C ILE A 35 -0.98 -0.42 -3.10
N GLU A 36 0.35 -0.37 -3.22
CA GLU A 36 1.14 -1.35 -3.98
C GLU A 36 0.89 -2.79 -3.49
N ASP A 37 0.86 -3.05 -2.17
CA ASP A 37 0.69 -4.40 -1.60
C ASP A 37 -0.74 -4.96 -1.77
N ARG A 38 -1.78 -4.12 -1.56
CA ARG A 38 -3.19 -4.49 -1.78
C ARG A 38 -3.53 -4.56 -3.28
N ILE A 39 -2.79 -3.84 -4.12
CA ILE A 39 -2.84 -3.95 -5.59
C ILE A 39 -2.05 -5.18 -6.09
N GLU A 40 -0.96 -5.61 -5.45
CA GLU A 40 -0.21 -6.82 -5.83
C GLU A 40 -1.00 -8.12 -5.54
N ASP A 41 -1.96 -8.07 -4.61
CA ASP A 41 -2.94 -9.15 -4.42
C ASP A 41 -3.97 -9.23 -5.57
N ILE A 42 -4.03 -8.22 -6.45
CA ILE A 42 -4.70 -8.27 -7.75
C ILE A 42 -3.69 -8.81 -8.76
N GLU A 43 -3.84 -10.08 -9.14
CA GLU A 43 -2.93 -10.87 -9.98
C GLU A 43 -2.52 -10.27 -11.35
N ASP A 44 -2.88 -9.04 -11.72
CA ASP A 44 -2.52 -8.43 -13.01
C ASP A 44 -2.47 -6.87 -13.01
N ASP A 45 -1.63 -6.21 -12.20
CA ASP A 45 -1.29 -4.78 -12.44
C ASP A 45 0.19 -4.41 -12.23
N VAL A 46 1.08 -5.35 -12.55
CA VAL A 46 2.54 -5.16 -12.44
C VAL A 46 3.08 -4.13 -13.46
N GLN A 47 2.28 -3.73 -14.47
CA GLN A 47 2.65 -2.68 -15.42
C GLN A 47 2.73 -1.31 -14.74
N ASP A 48 1.79 -1.01 -13.86
CA ASP A 48 1.81 0.21 -13.05
C ASP A 48 2.99 0.19 -12.07
N ASP A 49 3.26 -0.94 -11.41
CA ASP A 49 4.42 -1.11 -10.51
C ASP A 49 5.76 -0.90 -11.22
N LEU A 50 5.88 -1.36 -12.47
CA LEU A 50 7.12 -1.22 -13.22
C LEU A 50 7.29 0.18 -13.80
N GLU A 51 6.23 0.79 -14.33
CA GLU A 51 6.24 2.21 -14.73
C GLU A 51 6.57 3.10 -13.53
N GLU A 52 6.09 2.72 -12.35
CA GLU A 52 6.31 3.42 -11.10
C GLU A 52 7.70 3.19 -10.51
N ALA A 53 8.19 1.95 -10.50
CA ALA A 53 9.53 1.64 -10.02
C ALA A 53 10.61 2.19 -10.97
N GLN A 54 10.27 2.33 -12.27
CA GLN A 54 11.09 3.07 -13.23
C GLN A 54 10.97 4.58 -13.08
N ASP A 55 9.94 5.11 -12.41
CA ASP A 55 9.68 6.54 -12.30
C ASP A 55 10.81 7.24 -11.53
N PRO A 56 11.75 7.89 -12.24
CA PRO A 56 12.83 8.60 -11.60
C PRO A 56 12.30 9.82 -10.85
N SER A 57 11.04 10.23 -11.03
CA SER A 57 10.41 11.36 -10.37
C SER A 57 9.80 11.04 -9.00
N ARG A 58 9.63 9.74 -8.65
CA ARG A 58 9.45 9.31 -7.25
C ARG A 58 10.70 9.61 -6.43
N PHE A 59 11.87 9.38 -7.01
CA PHE A 59 13.12 9.40 -6.26
C PHE A 59 14.02 10.61 -6.57
N GLY A 60 13.86 11.23 -7.74
CA GLY A 60 14.68 12.32 -8.28
C GLY A 60 13.99 13.69 -8.28
N ASN A 61 14.64 14.66 -8.92
CA ASN A 61 14.25 16.08 -8.91
C ASN A 61 12.78 16.29 -9.38
N PRO A 62 11.91 17.05 -8.66
CA PRO A 62 10.51 17.29 -9.04
C PRO A 62 10.28 17.91 -10.43
N GLU A 63 11.32 18.37 -11.12
CA GLU A 63 11.17 19.07 -12.40
C GLU A 63 10.64 18.22 -13.58
N PHE A 64 10.52 16.89 -13.48
CA PHE A 64 10.35 16.11 -14.71
C PHE A 64 8.94 15.98 -15.29
N ARG A 65 7.86 16.18 -14.50
CA ARG A 65 6.48 16.17 -15.05
C ARG A 65 5.52 17.04 -14.22
N PRO A 66 5.33 18.32 -14.61
CA PRO A 66 4.21 19.12 -14.12
C PRO A 66 2.86 18.54 -14.57
N GLY A 67 1.85 18.64 -13.70
CA GLY A 67 0.48 18.21 -13.99
C GLY A 67 0.05 16.98 -13.19
N PHE A 68 -1.04 16.37 -13.64
CA PHE A 68 -1.61 15.17 -13.05
C PHE A 68 -1.03 13.90 -13.69
N SER A 69 -0.71 12.93 -12.86
CA SER A 69 -0.37 11.56 -13.25
C SER A 69 -1.00 10.61 -12.24
N GLY A 70 -1.30 9.38 -12.61
CA GLY A 70 -1.97 8.44 -11.71
C GLY A 70 -2.20 7.10 -12.37
N SER A 71 -2.67 6.16 -11.55
CA SER A 71 -3.05 4.80 -11.93
C SER A 71 -4.35 4.43 -11.23
N ALA A 72 -5.05 3.44 -11.75
CA ALA A 72 -6.25 2.89 -11.13
C ALA A 72 -6.34 1.41 -11.50
N SER A 73 -6.65 0.58 -10.51
CA SER A 73 -6.73 -0.86 -10.63
C SER A 73 -8.09 -1.37 -10.15
N LEU A 74 -8.52 -2.49 -10.71
CA LEU A 74 -9.75 -3.18 -10.34
C LEU A 74 -9.49 -4.68 -10.37
N GLY A 75 -9.54 -5.31 -9.20
CA GLY A 75 -9.42 -6.75 -9.04
C GLY A 75 -10.75 -7.36 -8.64
N TYR A 76 -11.10 -8.48 -9.26
CA TYR A 76 -12.23 -9.30 -8.83
C TYR A 76 -11.88 -10.77 -9.00
N SER A 77 -12.07 -11.57 -7.94
CA SER A 77 -11.94 -13.02 -7.98
C SER A 77 -13.16 -13.66 -7.35
N GLY A 78 -13.67 -14.72 -7.95
CA GLY A 78 -14.75 -15.52 -7.38
C GLY A 78 -14.45 -17.00 -7.52
N SER A 79 -14.72 -17.77 -6.48
CA SER A 79 -14.60 -19.23 -6.48
C SER A 79 -15.92 -19.86 -6.04
N ASP A 80 -16.26 -20.99 -6.68
CA ASP A 80 -17.48 -21.76 -6.40
C ASP A 80 -17.09 -23.21 -6.20
N GLY A 81 -17.62 -23.85 -5.15
CA GLY A 81 -17.24 -25.20 -4.78
C GLY A 81 -17.78 -25.64 -3.43
N ASN A 82 -16.88 -26.08 -2.54
CA ASN A 82 -17.26 -26.42 -1.17
C ASN A 82 -17.46 -25.17 -0.29
N THR A 83 -16.84 -24.07 -0.70
CA THR A 83 -16.92 -22.72 -0.11
C THR A 83 -17.09 -21.75 -1.28
N GLU A 84 -18.02 -20.83 -1.17
CA GLU A 84 -18.22 -19.73 -2.12
C GLU A 84 -17.40 -18.53 -1.66
N GLU A 85 -16.48 -18.03 -2.48
CA GLU A 85 -15.64 -16.88 -2.14
C GLU A 85 -15.79 -15.80 -3.20
N GLN A 86 -15.89 -14.54 -2.76
CA GLN A 86 -15.92 -13.37 -3.63
C GLN A 86 -15.00 -12.29 -3.06
N ASN A 87 -14.02 -11.86 -3.85
CA ASN A 87 -13.12 -10.77 -3.48
C ASN A 87 -13.19 -9.66 -4.54
N LEU A 88 -13.26 -8.42 -4.10
CA LEU A 88 -13.27 -7.21 -4.92
C LEU A 88 -12.30 -6.20 -4.32
N THR A 89 -11.36 -5.73 -5.13
CA THR A 89 -10.41 -4.68 -4.75
C THR A 89 -10.45 -3.56 -5.78
N ILE A 90 -10.52 -2.31 -5.31
CA ILE A 90 -10.48 -1.12 -6.15
C ILE A 90 -9.36 -0.21 -5.65
N GLY A 91 -8.36 0.02 -6.49
CA GLY A 91 -7.24 0.92 -6.19
C GLY A 91 -7.26 2.15 -7.07
N ALA A 92 -6.92 3.32 -6.51
CA ALA A 92 -6.72 4.54 -7.27
C ALA A 92 -5.60 5.38 -6.68
N ARG A 93 -4.80 5.98 -7.56
CA ARG A 93 -3.72 6.88 -7.19
C ARG A 93 -3.69 8.09 -8.09
N LEU A 94 -3.45 9.24 -7.47
CA LEU A 94 -3.31 10.50 -8.14
C LEU A 94 -2.10 11.25 -7.59
N ARG A 95 -1.24 11.71 -8.50
CA ARG A 95 -0.12 12.59 -8.23
C ARG A 95 -0.34 13.89 -8.97
N HIS A 96 -0.12 15.01 -8.30
CA HIS A 96 -0.15 16.33 -8.89
C HIS A 96 1.13 17.09 -8.54
N ALA A 97 1.90 17.46 -9.56
CA ALA A 97 3.13 18.23 -9.39
C ALA A 97 3.02 19.60 -10.06
N GLN A 98 3.30 20.67 -9.31
CA GLN A 98 3.29 22.04 -9.82
C GLN A 98 4.38 22.87 -9.14
N GLY A 99 5.44 23.19 -9.90
CA GLY A 99 6.59 23.95 -9.39
C GLY A 99 7.21 23.26 -8.16
N PRO A 100 7.34 23.94 -7.01
CA PRO A 100 7.90 23.36 -5.80
C PRO A 100 6.92 22.45 -5.04
N TYR A 101 5.67 22.30 -5.49
CA TYR A 101 4.66 21.53 -4.76
C TYR A 101 4.36 20.20 -5.45
N VAL A 102 4.40 19.11 -4.70
CA VAL A 102 4.07 17.76 -5.18
C VAL A 102 3.09 17.14 -4.20
N GLN A 103 1.94 16.68 -4.70
CA GLN A 103 0.91 16.02 -3.92
C GLN A 103 0.69 14.62 -4.44
N ASN A 104 0.50 13.68 -3.53
CA ASN A 104 0.11 12.31 -3.82
C ASN A 104 -1.16 12.01 -3.01
N LEU A 105 -2.14 11.40 -3.66
CA LEU A 105 -3.36 10.89 -3.07
C LEU A 105 -3.49 9.44 -3.51
N GLY A 106 -3.84 8.58 -2.58
CA GLY A 106 -4.07 7.18 -2.84
C GLY A 106 -5.28 6.69 -2.05
N VAL A 107 -6.07 5.82 -2.68
CA VAL A 107 -7.29 5.24 -2.11
C VAL A 107 -7.35 3.77 -2.53
N VAL A 108 -7.70 2.90 -1.59
CA VAL A 108 -7.98 1.49 -1.83
C VAL A 108 -9.26 1.11 -1.09
N LEU A 109 -10.09 0.31 -1.76
CA LEU A 109 -11.30 -0.31 -1.21
C LEU A 109 -11.17 -1.81 -1.38
N ASP A 110 -11.33 -2.57 -0.30
CA ASP A 110 -11.30 -4.03 -0.31
C ASP A 110 -12.61 -4.58 0.26
N TYR A 111 -13.16 -5.56 -0.44
CA TYR A 111 -14.33 -6.31 -0.02
C TYR A 111 -14.09 -7.80 -0.25
N ALA A 112 -14.27 -8.61 0.79
CA ALA A 112 -14.21 -10.06 0.72
C ALA A 112 -15.42 -10.69 1.42
N GLU A 113 -15.95 -11.74 0.82
CA GLU A 113 -17.10 -12.51 1.30
C GLU A 113 -16.82 -14.00 1.14
N SER A 114 -17.15 -14.78 2.17
CA SER A 114 -17.10 -16.24 2.17
C SER A 114 -18.44 -16.83 2.61
N ASP A 115 -18.99 -17.74 1.83
CA ASP A 115 -20.27 -18.42 2.06
C ASP A 115 -21.47 -17.47 2.35
N GLY A 116 -21.37 -16.23 1.85
CA GLY A 116 -22.39 -15.18 2.02
C GLY A 116 -22.23 -14.31 3.26
N ASP A 117 -21.19 -14.53 4.05
CA ASP A 117 -20.81 -13.69 5.19
C ASP A 117 -19.58 -12.82 4.83
N SER A 118 -19.60 -11.54 5.24
CA SER A 118 -18.51 -10.61 4.91
C SER A 118 -17.32 -10.85 5.83
N ASP A 119 -16.18 -11.16 5.23
CA ASP A 119 -14.93 -11.40 5.95
C ASP A 119 -14.00 -10.17 5.93
N GLN A 120 -14.16 -9.28 4.93
CA GLN A 120 -13.39 -8.03 4.84
C GLN A 120 -14.22 -6.90 4.22
N GLU A 121 -14.18 -5.72 4.85
CA GLU A 121 -14.66 -4.45 4.31
C GLU A 121 -13.71 -3.34 4.75
N ASP A 122 -12.63 -3.12 4.00
CA ASP A 122 -11.60 -2.14 4.36
C ASP A 122 -11.58 -0.97 3.38
N ILE A 123 -11.40 0.23 3.92
CA ILE A 123 -11.12 1.44 3.14
C ILE A 123 -9.81 2.03 3.63
N PHE A 124 -8.83 2.11 2.74
CA PHE A 124 -7.57 2.77 3.01
C PHE A 124 -7.43 4.05 2.18
N MET A 125 -7.02 5.14 2.83
CA MET A 125 -6.79 6.42 2.19
C MET A 125 -5.50 7.05 2.70
N VAL A 126 -4.79 7.71 1.79
CA VAL A 126 -3.55 8.40 2.14
C VAL A 126 -3.28 9.59 1.24
N TYR A 127 -2.74 10.63 1.85
CA TYR A 127 -2.37 11.88 1.23
C TYR A 127 -0.98 12.30 1.69
N GLU A 128 -0.11 12.62 0.74
CA GLU A 128 1.22 13.16 0.99
C GLU A 128 1.41 14.46 0.21
N GLY A 129 1.67 15.56 0.91
CA GLY A 129 1.98 16.86 0.33
C GLY A 129 3.43 17.25 0.61
N ASN A 130 4.20 17.50 -0.43
CA ASN A 130 5.61 17.89 -0.35
C ASN A 130 5.81 19.30 -0.90
N TYR A 131 6.51 20.14 -0.15
CA TYR A 131 6.95 21.46 -0.57
C TYR A 131 8.47 21.54 -0.61
N TYR A 132 9.03 21.62 -1.81
CA TYR A 132 10.47 21.69 -2.07
C TYR A 132 10.98 23.12 -1.92
N PHE A 133 11.79 23.37 -0.89
CA PHE A 133 12.46 24.66 -0.70
C PHE A 133 13.65 24.83 -1.63
N ASN A 134 14.33 23.71 -1.92
CA ASN A 134 15.40 23.60 -2.89
C ASN A 134 15.47 22.13 -3.39
N GLU A 135 16.50 21.80 -4.19
CA GLU A 135 16.66 20.46 -4.78
C GLU A 135 16.87 19.34 -3.74
N GLN A 136 17.31 19.70 -2.53
CA GLN A 136 17.66 18.75 -1.47
C GLN A 136 16.68 18.76 -0.29
N PHE A 137 16.21 19.93 0.13
CA PHE A 137 15.40 20.09 1.34
C PHE A 137 13.94 20.39 0.99
N TYR A 138 13.04 19.63 1.60
CA TYR A 138 11.59 19.79 1.45
C TYR A 138 10.89 19.64 2.79
N GLY A 139 9.69 20.21 2.92
CA GLY A 139 8.77 19.91 4.00
C GLY A 139 7.70 18.96 3.49
N PHE A 140 7.26 18.01 4.33
CA PHE A 140 6.16 17.12 4.01
C PHE A 140 5.03 17.23 5.02
N VAL A 141 3.82 16.95 4.54
CA VAL A 141 2.64 16.60 5.33
C VAL A 141 2.16 15.25 4.85
N LEU A 142 1.82 14.37 5.78
CA LEU A 142 1.28 13.04 5.52
C LEU A 142 0.00 12.90 6.32
N GLY A 143 -1.06 12.43 5.68
CA GLY A 143 -2.28 12.01 6.34
C GLY A 143 -2.68 10.64 5.81
N ARG A 144 -2.91 9.67 6.68
CA ARG A 144 -3.47 8.36 6.33
C ARG A 144 -4.66 8.04 7.21
N ALA A 145 -5.57 7.24 6.69
CA ALA A 145 -6.70 6.69 7.42
C ALA A 145 -7.07 5.33 6.85
N GLU A 146 -7.22 4.35 7.72
CA GLU A 146 -7.73 3.02 7.43
C GLU A 146 -9.02 2.83 8.22
N PHE A 147 -10.06 2.35 7.56
CA PHE A 147 -11.36 2.07 8.16
C PHE A 147 -11.70 0.61 7.92
N ASN A 148 -12.02 -0.11 8.98
CA ASN A 148 -12.51 -1.48 8.92
C ASN A 148 -14.01 -1.49 9.25
N GLY A 149 -14.82 -1.80 8.24
CA GLY A 149 -16.28 -1.80 8.31
C GLY A 149 -16.89 -2.94 9.11
N LEU A 150 -16.10 -3.96 9.48
CA LEU A 150 -16.56 -5.12 10.26
C LEU A 150 -16.14 -5.05 11.73
N ALA A 151 -15.35 -4.05 12.11
CA ALA A 151 -14.74 -3.96 13.42
C ALA A 151 -15.78 -3.81 14.57
N ASP A 152 -16.92 -3.17 14.31
CA ASP A 152 -18.02 -2.99 15.25
C ASP A 152 -19.17 -4.00 15.10
N ASP A 153 -19.04 -4.98 14.20
CA ASP A 153 -20.06 -6.01 13.99
C ASP A 153 -19.88 -7.18 14.98
N GLU A 154 -20.84 -7.32 15.90
CA GLU A 154 -20.87 -8.43 16.87
C GLU A 154 -21.01 -9.81 16.21
N ASP A 155 -21.60 -9.87 15.02
CA ASP A 155 -21.84 -11.09 14.25
C ASP A 155 -20.76 -11.32 13.18
N ALA A 156 -19.66 -10.53 13.19
CA ALA A 156 -18.57 -10.67 12.22
C ALA A 156 -18.01 -12.10 12.17
N THR A 157 -17.83 -12.62 10.95
CA THR A 157 -17.24 -13.93 10.68
C THR A 157 -15.74 -13.80 10.35
N GLY A 158 -15.11 -14.90 9.92
CA GLY A 158 -13.74 -14.87 9.43
C GLY A 158 -12.67 -14.60 10.50
N GLU A 159 -11.63 -13.86 10.10
CA GLU A 159 -10.39 -13.65 10.89
C GLU A 159 -10.65 -12.90 12.21
N ILE A 160 -11.71 -12.08 12.27
CA ILE A 160 -12.03 -11.25 13.44
C ILE A 160 -13.08 -11.87 14.36
N ALA A 161 -13.72 -13.00 13.99
CA ALA A 161 -14.82 -13.60 14.73
C ALA A 161 -14.48 -13.88 16.21
N ASP A 162 -13.25 -14.33 16.48
CA ASP A 162 -12.79 -14.65 17.84
C ASP A 162 -12.13 -13.46 18.57
N VAL A 163 -12.01 -12.30 17.92
CA VAL A 163 -11.37 -11.09 18.49
C VAL A 163 -12.43 -10.24 19.19
N PRO A 164 -12.25 -9.86 20.49
CA PRO A 164 -13.17 -8.96 21.18
C PRO A 164 -13.29 -7.60 20.49
N LEU A 165 -14.48 -6.98 20.50
CA LEU A 165 -14.70 -5.64 19.90
C LEU A 165 -13.66 -4.60 20.36
N GLY A 166 -13.26 -4.63 21.63
CA GLY A 166 -12.26 -3.71 22.18
C GLY A 166 -10.81 -3.93 21.72
N GLU A 167 -10.56 -5.00 20.97
CA GLU A 167 -9.26 -5.30 20.35
C GLU A 167 -9.31 -5.17 18.81
N ARG A 168 -10.50 -5.02 18.23
CA ARG A 168 -10.69 -4.77 16.79
C ARG A 168 -10.51 -3.29 16.50
N VAL A 169 -9.55 -2.93 15.65
CA VAL A 169 -9.34 -1.54 15.24
C VAL A 169 -10.32 -1.19 14.11
N LYS A 170 -11.25 -0.29 14.40
CA LYS A 170 -12.26 0.25 13.48
C LYS A 170 -11.70 1.37 12.63
N THR A 171 -10.91 2.27 13.22
CA THR A 171 -10.23 3.35 12.49
C THR A 171 -8.78 3.46 12.93
N ASP A 172 -7.84 3.45 11.98
CA ASP A 172 -6.42 3.82 12.20
C ASP A 172 -6.08 5.03 11.34
N GLY A 173 -5.96 6.18 12.00
CA GLY A 173 -5.60 7.45 11.39
C GLY A 173 -4.22 7.91 11.84
N PHE A 174 -3.46 8.52 10.93
CA PHE A 174 -2.23 9.23 11.31
C PHE A 174 -2.05 10.48 10.48
N ILE A 175 -1.77 11.62 11.13
CA ILE A 175 -1.41 12.87 10.47
C ILE A 175 -0.06 13.36 11.00
N GLY A 176 0.92 13.48 10.11
CA GLY A 176 2.28 13.87 10.44
C GLY A 176 2.82 14.99 9.56
N VAL A 177 3.76 15.74 10.11
CA VAL A 177 4.51 16.76 9.38
C VAL A 177 5.99 16.66 9.72
N GLY A 178 6.84 17.01 8.77
CA GLY A 178 8.27 17.03 9.04
C GLY A 178 9.13 17.50 7.88
N PRO A 179 10.45 17.63 8.12
CA PRO A 179 11.42 17.84 7.07
C PRO A 179 11.75 16.55 6.33
N GLY A 180 12.08 16.71 5.06
CA GLY A 180 12.70 15.71 4.21
C GLY A 180 13.98 16.25 3.58
N TYR A 181 14.94 15.35 3.36
CA TYR A 181 16.24 15.66 2.80
C TYR A 181 16.67 14.61 1.77
N ARG A 182 17.09 15.08 0.59
CA ARG A 182 17.70 14.25 -0.45
C ARG A 182 19.20 14.23 -0.27
N VAL A 183 19.68 13.12 0.25
CA VAL A 183 21.12 12.88 0.45
C VAL A 183 21.80 12.71 -0.90
N ILE A 184 21.16 12.01 -1.83
CA ILE A 184 21.67 11.76 -3.18
C ILE A 184 20.56 12.11 -4.17
N ASN A 185 20.90 12.89 -5.19
CA ASN A 185 19.96 13.27 -6.26
C ASN A 185 20.70 13.26 -7.61
N ARG A 186 20.90 12.06 -8.17
CA ARG A 186 21.50 11.84 -9.50
C ARG A 186 20.53 11.05 -10.37
N ALA A 187 20.70 11.08 -11.69
CA ALA A 187 19.81 10.38 -12.61
C ALA A 187 19.85 8.84 -12.46
N ASP A 188 20.98 8.31 -11.99
CA ASP A 188 21.25 6.88 -11.78
C ASP A 188 21.10 6.43 -10.33
N MET A 189 21.14 7.35 -9.37
CA MET A 189 21.06 7.03 -7.95
C MET A 189 20.39 8.16 -7.18
N THR A 190 19.41 7.81 -6.38
CA THR A 190 18.62 8.75 -5.60
C THR A 190 18.38 8.19 -4.21
N TRP A 191 18.52 9.05 -3.21
CA TRP A 191 18.26 8.67 -1.84
C TRP A 191 17.68 9.86 -1.10
N ARG A 192 16.46 9.66 -0.59
CA ARG A 192 15.79 10.64 0.25
C ARG A 192 15.41 10.01 1.58
N VAL A 193 15.51 10.83 2.62
CA VAL A 193 15.11 10.50 3.98
C VAL A 193 14.17 11.59 4.47
N GLN A 194 13.20 11.22 5.28
CA GLN A 194 12.30 12.16 5.93
C GLN A 194 12.01 11.68 7.34
N ALA A 195 11.80 12.63 8.24
CA ALA A 195 11.43 12.35 9.61
C ALA A 195 10.45 13.42 10.07
N GLY A 196 9.44 13.01 10.83
CA GLY A 196 8.38 13.90 11.27
C GLY A 196 7.75 13.46 12.57
N VAL A 197 6.90 14.33 13.08
CA VAL A 197 6.04 14.09 14.25
C VAL A 197 4.61 14.29 13.82
N GLY A 198 3.70 13.56 14.44
CA GLY A 198 2.29 13.55 14.09
C GLY A 198 1.40 13.15 15.24
N LEU A 199 0.11 13.10 14.94
CA LEU A 199 -0.92 12.56 15.82
C LEU A 199 -1.43 11.28 15.19
N SER A 200 -1.44 10.21 15.98
CA SER A 200 -2.10 8.94 15.69
C SER A 200 -3.48 8.97 16.33
N TYR A 201 -4.47 8.42 15.64
CA TYR A 201 -5.83 8.23 16.11
C TYR A 201 -6.22 6.78 15.90
N LEU A 202 -6.63 6.10 16.96
CA LEU A 202 -7.14 4.74 16.92
C LEU A 202 -8.56 4.74 17.48
N GLU A 203 -9.48 4.12 16.77
CA GLU A 203 -10.83 3.82 17.25
C GLU A 203 -11.03 2.32 17.21
N PHE A 204 -11.57 1.75 18.29
CA PHE A 204 -11.84 0.31 18.40
C PHE A 204 -13.32 0.01 18.13
N GLY A 205 -13.64 -1.26 17.89
CA GLY A 205 -15.00 -1.76 17.65
C GLY A 205 -15.98 -1.57 18.82
N ASP A 206 -15.48 -1.23 20.01
CA ASP A 206 -16.28 -0.89 21.19
C ASP A 206 -16.45 0.62 21.41
N ASP A 207 -16.21 1.42 20.36
CA ASP A 207 -16.26 2.89 20.33
C ASP A 207 -15.27 3.59 21.27
N ARG A 208 -14.28 2.87 21.82
CA ARG A 208 -13.16 3.52 22.51
C ARG A 208 -12.22 4.14 21.49
N ASP A 209 -11.81 5.37 21.75
CA ASP A 209 -10.80 6.07 20.97
C ASP A 209 -9.53 6.33 21.79
N GLU A 210 -8.40 6.35 21.09
CA GLU A 210 -7.10 6.70 21.63
C GLU A 210 -6.39 7.65 20.66
N SER A 211 -5.76 8.68 21.21
CA SER A 211 -5.04 9.69 20.44
C SER A 211 -3.69 9.94 21.07
N GLU A 212 -2.64 9.77 20.28
CA GLU A 212 -1.27 9.79 20.77
C GLU A 212 -0.34 10.50 19.81
N VAL A 213 0.86 10.82 20.29
CA VAL A 213 1.90 11.43 19.46
C VAL A 213 2.70 10.33 18.78
N GLY A 214 2.72 10.34 17.45
CA GLY A 214 3.53 9.44 16.66
C GLY A 214 4.75 10.13 16.05
N TYR A 215 5.82 9.37 15.85
CA TYR A 215 7.02 9.79 15.14
C TYR A 215 7.17 8.93 13.90
N ILE A 216 7.41 9.57 12.77
CA ILE A 216 7.61 8.88 11.49
C ILE A 216 9.02 9.10 10.98
N ALA A 217 9.64 8.06 10.44
CA ALA A 217 10.87 8.15 9.68
C ALA A 217 10.75 7.28 8.43
N SER A 218 11.07 7.86 7.27
CA SER A 218 11.03 7.15 5.99
C SER A 218 12.35 7.30 5.26
N SER A 219 12.78 6.23 4.60
CA SER A 219 13.89 6.20 3.66
C SER A 219 13.41 5.65 2.34
N ARG A 220 13.79 6.29 1.24
CA ARG A 220 13.51 5.83 -0.12
C ARG A 220 14.82 5.86 -0.89
N PHE A 221 15.29 4.69 -1.28
CA PHE A 221 16.53 4.51 -2.01
C PHE A 221 16.24 3.89 -3.38
N PHE A 222 16.80 4.49 -4.42
CA PHE A 222 16.74 3.96 -5.77
C PHE A 222 18.13 3.97 -6.39
N TYR A 223 18.47 2.87 -7.05
CA TYR A 223 19.74 2.73 -7.74
C TYR A 223 19.57 1.98 -9.06
N ARG A 224 19.88 2.66 -10.16
CA ARG A 224 19.90 2.10 -11.50
C ARG A 224 21.29 1.53 -11.77
N ILE A 225 21.39 0.21 -11.78
CA ILE A 225 22.64 -0.50 -12.10
C ILE A 225 22.96 -0.32 -13.59
N ASN A 226 21.96 -0.50 -14.45
CA ASN A 226 22.04 -0.28 -15.89
C ASN A 226 20.63 0.01 -16.47
N GLU A 227 20.50 0.12 -17.79
CA GLU A 227 19.22 0.40 -18.47
C GLU A 227 18.15 -0.68 -18.23
N ASN A 228 18.58 -1.88 -17.87
CA ASN A 228 17.72 -3.05 -17.72
C ASN A 228 17.49 -3.43 -16.27
N VAL A 229 18.31 -2.97 -15.33
CA VAL A 229 18.28 -3.43 -13.94
C VAL A 229 18.36 -2.26 -12.99
N PHE A 230 17.38 -2.16 -12.10
CA PHE A 230 17.33 -1.15 -11.07
C PHE A 230 16.81 -1.72 -9.75
N LEU A 231 17.27 -1.13 -8.66
CA LEU A 231 17.00 -1.53 -7.29
C LEU A 231 16.21 -0.43 -6.60
N THR A 232 15.27 -0.84 -5.76
CA THR A 232 14.51 0.02 -4.84
C THR A 232 14.67 -0.51 -3.43
N ASN A 233 14.84 0.38 -2.45
CA ASN A 233 14.70 0.03 -1.05
C ASN A 233 13.96 1.12 -0.30
N ASP A 234 12.76 0.79 0.14
CA ASP A 234 11.85 1.70 0.80
C ASP A 234 11.63 1.21 2.22
N THR A 235 12.02 2.04 3.20
CA THR A 235 11.87 1.75 4.63
C THR A 235 10.98 2.79 5.26
N ASP A 236 10.06 2.38 6.11
CA ASP A 236 9.27 3.27 6.95
C ASP A 236 9.22 2.75 8.38
N VAL A 237 9.27 3.69 9.29
CA VAL A 237 9.18 3.48 10.73
C VAL A 237 8.15 4.46 11.25
N LEU A 238 7.15 3.95 11.93
CA LEU A 238 6.23 4.72 12.75
C LEU A 238 6.38 4.20 14.16
N SER A 239 6.72 5.09 15.07
CA SER A 239 6.79 4.81 16.50
C SER A 239 5.76 5.66 17.18
N SER A 240 4.88 5.04 17.94
CA SER A 240 4.00 5.70 18.88
C SER A 240 4.16 5.06 20.27
N ASP A 241 3.42 5.53 21.27
CA ASP A 241 3.45 4.95 22.61
C ASP A 241 2.79 3.55 22.61
N GLU A 242 1.84 3.34 21.68
CA GLU A 242 1.06 2.10 21.57
C GLU A 242 1.73 1.07 20.66
N ALA A 243 2.41 1.51 19.60
CA ALA A 243 3.05 0.60 18.66
C ALA A 243 4.26 1.20 17.91
N LEU A 244 5.32 0.41 17.85
CA LEU A 244 6.39 0.48 16.85
C LEU A 244 6.06 -0.43 15.67
N ARG A 245 5.97 0.20 14.50
CA ARG A 245 5.76 -0.44 13.21
C ARG A 245 6.93 -0.10 12.29
N VAL A 246 7.51 -1.10 11.65
CA VAL A 246 8.63 -0.97 10.72
C VAL A 246 8.32 -1.77 9.48
N ASN A 247 8.37 -1.13 8.32
CA ASN A 247 8.23 -1.82 7.05
C ASN A 247 9.46 -1.59 6.17
N ASN A 248 9.94 -2.65 5.53
CA ASN A 248 10.98 -2.59 4.50
C ASN A 248 10.49 -3.31 3.24
N ASP A 249 10.58 -2.64 2.09
CA ASP A 249 10.43 -3.26 0.77
C ASP A 249 11.77 -3.14 0.03
N PHE A 250 12.33 -4.29 -0.33
CA PHE A 250 13.47 -4.37 -1.23
C PHE A 250 13.02 -4.94 -2.57
N GLY A 251 13.11 -4.13 -3.63
CA GLY A 251 12.73 -4.51 -4.98
C GLY A 251 13.93 -4.59 -5.92
N VAL A 252 14.00 -5.68 -6.68
CA VAL A 252 14.89 -5.83 -7.83
C VAL A 252 14.03 -5.89 -9.07
N ASN A 253 14.23 -4.94 -9.99
CA ASN A 253 13.44 -4.83 -11.20
C ASN A 253 14.34 -5.05 -12.41
N ILE A 254 13.92 -5.94 -13.30
CA ILE A 254 14.66 -6.39 -14.47
C ILE A 254 13.79 -6.20 -15.71
N LYS A 255 14.12 -5.21 -16.53
CA LYS A 255 13.58 -5.05 -17.88
C LYS A 255 14.26 -6.05 -18.81
N MET A 256 13.53 -7.07 -19.23
CA MET A 256 14.03 -8.12 -20.12
C MET A 256 13.95 -7.68 -21.59
N THR A 257 12.82 -7.10 -21.99
CA THR A 257 12.59 -6.51 -23.31
C THR A 257 11.79 -5.22 -23.15
N ASP A 258 11.43 -4.55 -24.26
CA ASP A 258 10.48 -3.43 -24.19
C ASP A 258 9.08 -3.86 -23.75
N ALA A 259 8.76 -5.15 -23.92
CA ALA A 259 7.46 -5.69 -23.57
C ALA A 259 7.46 -6.55 -22.30
N PHE A 260 8.60 -7.09 -21.88
CA PHE A 260 8.69 -7.98 -20.72
C PHE A 260 9.56 -7.40 -19.64
N SER A 261 9.07 -7.47 -18.40
CA SER A 261 9.83 -7.10 -17.23
C SER A 261 9.48 -7.98 -16.04
N THR A 262 10.42 -8.13 -15.13
CA THR A 262 10.27 -8.96 -13.95
C THR A 262 10.63 -8.14 -12.72
N ARG A 263 9.81 -8.24 -11.68
CA ARG A 263 10.11 -7.69 -10.37
C ARG A 263 10.22 -8.84 -9.37
N VAL A 264 11.25 -8.75 -8.53
CA VAL A 264 11.43 -9.61 -7.36
C VAL A 264 11.45 -8.69 -6.15
N SER A 265 10.48 -8.85 -5.27
CA SER A 265 10.31 -8.05 -4.06
C SER A 265 10.53 -8.90 -2.81
N TYR A 266 11.18 -8.33 -1.81
CA TYR A 266 11.29 -8.92 -0.49
C TYR A 266 10.78 -7.90 0.53
N LEU A 267 9.64 -8.21 1.11
CA LEU A 267 8.96 -7.36 2.06
C LEU A 267 9.16 -7.91 3.46
N THR A 268 9.47 -7.01 4.38
CA THR A 268 9.49 -7.28 5.83
C THR A 268 8.55 -6.29 6.49
N ASP A 269 7.51 -6.81 7.13
CA ASP A 269 6.61 -6.04 8.00
C ASP A 269 6.89 -6.42 9.44
N TYR A 270 7.13 -5.43 10.29
CA TYR A 270 7.33 -5.58 11.71
C TYR A 270 6.31 -4.75 12.45
N ASN A 271 5.57 -5.37 13.35
CA ASN A 271 4.64 -4.69 14.23
C ASN A 271 4.74 -5.29 15.63
N GLU A 272 5.13 -4.47 16.60
CA GLU A 272 5.33 -4.96 17.97
C GLU A 272 4.03 -5.37 18.67
N SER A 273 2.89 -4.84 18.23
CA SER A 273 1.57 -5.13 18.82
C SER A 273 1.01 -6.49 18.40
N ARG A 274 1.61 -7.15 17.40
CA ARG A 274 1.16 -8.45 16.89
C ARG A 274 1.76 -9.62 17.66
N ALA A 275 1.03 -10.74 17.67
CA ALA A 275 1.51 -12.01 18.24
C ALA A 275 2.73 -12.55 17.47
N ILE A 276 2.67 -12.52 16.14
CA ILE A 276 3.81 -12.68 15.25
C ILE A 276 4.27 -11.28 14.87
N ARG A 277 5.42 -10.88 15.39
CA ARG A 277 5.91 -9.50 15.26
C ARG A 277 6.56 -9.20 13.93
N THR A 278 6.84 -10.21 13.12
CA THR A 278 7.60 -10.05 11.88
C THR A 278 7.10 -11.00 10.82
N ASP A 279 6.56 -10.43 9.76
CA ASP A 279 6.09 -11.13 8.58
C ASP A 279 7.03 -10.82 7.42
N ASN A 280 7.32 -11.83 6.60
CA ASN A 280 8.17 -11.66 5.43
C ASN A 280 7.46 -12.25 4.21
N LYS A 281 7.35 -11.46 3.14
CA LYS A 281 6.74 -11.85 1.85
C LYS A 281 7.81 -11.80 0.77
N LEU A 282 7.90 -12.85 -0.04
CA LEU A 282 8.73 -12.88 -1.25
C LEU A 282 7.79 -12.82 -2.44
N GLY A 283 7.78 -11.70 -3.15
CA GLY A 283 7.01 -11.51 -4.38
C GLY A 283 7.88 -11.74 -5.61
N VAL A 284 7.31 -12.44 -6.60
CA VAL A 284 7.91 -12.56 -7.93
C VAL A 284 6.83 -12.34 -8.95
N SER A 285 6.97 -11.27 -9.73
CA SER A 285 5.97 -10.86 -10.70
C SER A 285 6.60 -10.67 -12.08
N LEU A 286 5.89 -11.11 -13.12
CA LEU A 286 6.28 -10.99 -14.53
C LEU A 286 5.23 -10.14 -15.25
N VAL A 287 5.69 -9.06 -15.86
CA VAL A 287 4.85 -8.09 -16.55
C VAL A 287 5.03 -8.22 -18.04
N TYR A 288 3.91 -8.17 -18.74
CA TYR A 288 3.89 -7.92 -20.17
C TYR A 288 3.23 -6.57 -20.46
N GLY A 289 4.02 -5.58 -20.89
CA GLY A 289 3.53 -4.30 -21.43
C GLY A 289 3.66 -4.28 -22.96
N PHE A 290 2.77 -3.59 -23.67
CA PHE A 290 2.83 -3.46 -25.14
C PHE A 290 2.63 -2.03 -25.62
#